data_AF-A0A3D3WY28-F1
#
_entry.id   AF-A0A3D3WY28-F1
#
_cell.length_a   1.000
_cell.length_b   1.000
_cell.length_c   1.000
_cell.angle_alpha   90.00
_cell.angle_beta   90.00
_cell.angle_gamma   90.00
#
_symmetry.space_group_name_H-M   'P 1'
#
loop_
_entity.id
_entity.type
_entity.pdbx_description
1 polymer ?
#
loop_
_entity_poly.entity_id
_entity_poly.type
_entity_poly.pdbx_seq_one_letter_code
_entity_poly.pdbx_strand_id
1 'polypeptide(L)' 'MAEQSISMEEFKMIADRAGLGMDQQELEDLKPIYELYMEYTAQMHSIEFGPEEMVVEFHPD' A
#
# COMPACT_ATOMS: atom_id res chain seq x y z
N MET A 1 -17.45 2.21 -2.85
CA MET A 1 -16.04 1.94 -2.49
C MET A 1 -15.36 1.67 -3.81
N ALA A 2 -14.38 2.47 -4.22
CA ALA A 2 -13.68 2.22 -5.47
C ALA A 2 -12.69 1.09 -5.21
N GLU A 3 -12.92 -0.08 -5.82
CA GLU A 3 -11.95 -1.17 -5.84
C GLU A 3 -10.67 -0.62 -6.48
N GLN A 4 -9.63 -0.39 -5.68
CA GLN A 4 -8.31 -0.02 -6.19
C GLN A 4 -7.65 -1.28 -6.75
N SER A 5 -8.09 -1.67 -7.94
CA SER A 5 -7.51 -2.81 -8.66
C SER A 5 -6.39 -2.33 -9.58
N ILE A 6 -5.23 -2.97 -9.50
CA ILE A 6 -4.13 -2.74 -10.46
C ILE A 6 -4.14 -3.81 -11.55
N SER A 7 -3.60 -3.53 -12.73
CA SER A 7 -3.47 -4.57 -13.75
C SER A 7 -2.45 -5.64 -13.34
N MET A 8 -2.55 -6.83 -13.95
CA MET A 8 -1.55 -7.88 -13.72
C MET A 8 -0.15 -7.46 -14.23
N GLU A 9 -0.09 -6.68 -15.31
CA GLU A 9 1.18 -6.17 -15.85
C GLU A 9 1.86 -5.21 -14.87
N GLU A 10 1.11 -4.27 -14.28
CA GLU A 10 1.62 -3.37 -13.25
C GLU A 10 2.06 -4.14 -12.00
N PHE A 11 1.26 -5.12 -11.56
CA PHE A 11 1.59 -5.95 -10.41
C PHE A 11 2.90 -6.72 -10.62
N LYS A 12 3.07 -7.31 -11.81
CA LYS A 12 4.31 -7.99 -12.19
C LYS A 12 5.51 -7.04 -12.14
N MET A 13 5.39 -5.83 -12.67
CA MET A 13 6.48 -4.84 -12.61
C MET A 13 6.87 -4.50 -11.16
N ILE A 14 5.89 -4.41 -10.25
CA ILE A 14 6.14 -4.17 -8.82
C ILE A 14 6.86 -5.36 -8.19
N ALA A 15 6.39 -6.58 -8.44
CA ALA A 15 6.99 -7.81 -7.93
C ALA A 15 8.44 -8.00 -8.44
N ASP A 16 8.67 -7.71 -9.72
CA ASP A 16 10.00 -7.74 -10.35
C ASP A 16 10.93 -6.71 -9.71
N ARG A 17 10.43 -5.48 -9.47
CA ARG A 17 11.21 -4.42 -8.81
C ARG A 17 11.54 -4.76 -7.36
N ALA A 18 10.65 -5.48 -6.67
CA ALA A 18 10.89 -6.00 -5.33
C ALA A 18 11.85 -7.21 -5.32
N GLY A 19 12.24 -7.73 -6.49
CA GLY A 19 13.16 -8.86 -6.61
C GLY A 19 12.54 -10.18 -6.19
N LEU A 20 11.21 -10.31 -6.25
CA LEU A 20 10.49 -11.50 -5.77
C LEU A 20 10.68 -12.71 -6.70
N GLY A 21 10.96 -12.49 -7.99
CA GLY A 21 11.28 -13.57 -8.94
C GLY A 21 10.18 -14.61 -9.10
N MET A 22 8.92 -14.19 -8.97
CA MET A 22 7.75 -15.06 -8.92
C MET A 22 7.30 -15.54 -10.30
N ASP A 23 6.73 -16.74 -10.35
CA ASP A 23 6.04 -17.25 -11.53
C ASP A 23 4.60 -16.72 -11.66
N GLN A 24 3.93 -17.05 -12.75
CA GLN A 24 2.58 -16.54 -13.05
C GLN A 24 1.54 -16.98 -12.01
N GLN A 25 1.64 -18.20 -11.49
CA GLN A 25 0.68 -18.70 -10.50
C GLN A 25 0.90 -18.00 -9.16
N GLU A 26 2.16 -17.83 -8.76
CA GLU A 26 2.51 -17.11 -7.55
C GLU A 26 2.05 -15.64 -7.59
N LEU A 27 2.15 -15.00 -8.76
CA LEU A 27 1.62 -13.65 -8.98
C LEU A 27 0.09 -13.60 -8.90
N GLU A 28 -0.60 -14.58 -9.47
CA GLU A 28 -2.06 -14.69 -9.37
C GLU A 28 -2.54 -14.90 -7.94
N ASP A 29 -1.81 -15.69 -7.17
CA ASP A 29 -2.12 -15.96 -5.77
C ASP A 29 -1.82 -14.74 -4.87
N LEU A 30 -0.76 -13.99 -5.14
CA LEU A 30 -0.34 -12.85 -4.32
C LEU A 30 -1.15 -11.57 -4.62
N LYS A 31 -1.60 -11.39 -5.86
CA LYS A 31 -2.27 -10.16 -6.30
C LYS A 31 -3.48 -9.77 -5.45
N PRO A 32 -4.43 -10.66 -5.11
CA PRO A 32 -5.58 -10.30 -4.26
C PRO A 32 -5.17 -9.82 -2.87
N ILE A 33 -4.10 -10.40 -2.31
CA ILE A 33 -3.56 -10.01 -1.01
C ILE A 33 -2.96 -8.60 -1.10
N TYR A 34 -2.20 -8.34 -2.17
CA TYR A 34 -1.64 -7.02 -2.42
C TYR A 34 -2.72 -5.95 -2.57
N GLU A 35 -3.79 -6.23 -3.31
CA GLU A 35 -4.91 -5.30 -3.49
C GLU A 35 -5.65 -5.01 -2.18
N LEU A 36 -5.81 -6.02 -1.32
CA LEU A 36 -6.36 -5.82 0.02
C LEU A 36 -5.50 -4.85 0.85
N TYR A 37 -4.17 -5.02 0.82
CA TYR A 37 -3.26 -4.10 1.52
C TYR A 37 -3.28 -2.69 0.92
N MET A 38 -3.39 -2.56 -0.41
CA MET A 38 -3.57 -1.26 -1.04
C MET A 38 -4.81 -0.55 -0.50
N GLU A 39 -5.94 -1.24 -0.37
CA GLU A 39 -7.17 -0.66 0.17
C GLU A 39 -6.95 -0.15 1.62
N TYR A 40 -6.33 -0.96 2.48
CA TYR A 40 -6.07 -0.54 3.86
C TYR A 40 -5.11 0.64 3.95
N THR A 41 -4.05 0.67 3.12
CA THR A 41 -3.14 1.81 3.08
C THR A 41 -3.84 3.08 2.60
N ALA A 42 -4.73 2.98 1.61
CA ALA A 42 -5.52 4.10 1.15
C ALA A 42 -6.44 4.65 2.26
N GLN A 43 -7.05 3.77 3.06
CA GLN A 43 -7.83 4.18 4.23
C GLN A 43 -6.99 4.93 5.26
N MET A 44 -5.78 4.43 5.58
CA MET A 44 -4.86 5.13 6.49
C MET A 44 -4.45 6.52 5.96
N HIS A 45 -4.18 6.64 4.67
CA HIS A 45 -3.85 7.91 4.04
C HIS A 45 -5.04 8.88 3.89
N SER A 46 -6.27 8.38 4.05
CA SER A 46 -7.48 9.21 4.07
C SER A 46 -7.75 9.88 5.42
N ILE A 47 -6.97 9.55 6.46
CA ILE A 47 -7.07 10.17 7.77
C ILE A 47 -6.47 11.59 7.71
N GLU A 48 -7.32 12.60 7.86
CA GLU A 48 -6.89 13.97 8.08
C GLU A 48 -6.61 14.18 9.57
N PHE A 49 -5.35 14.40 9.93
CA PHE A 49 -4.97 14.70 11.31
C PHE A 49 -5.34 16.13 11.68
N GLY A 50 -5.98 16.29 12.84
CA GLY A 50 -6.28 17.60 13.40
C GLY A 50 -5.04 18.29 13.99
N PRO A 51 -5.08 19.62 14.22
CA PRO A 51 -3.96 20.36 14.81
C PRO A 51 -3.54 19.88 16.21
N GLU A 52 -4.41 19.20 16.95
CA GLU A 52 -4.11 18.62 18.27
C GLU A 52 -3.30 17.31 18.21
N GLU A 53 -3.26 16.64 17.05
CA GLU A 53 -2.56 15.35 16.88
C GLU A 53 -1.11 15.50 16.36
N MET A 54 -0.72 16.72 15.95
CA MET A 54 0.62 17.06 15.44
C MET A 54 1.56 17.68 16.50
N VAL A 55 1.23 17.52 17.79
CA VAL A 55 1.95 18.21 18.87
C VAL A 55 3.19 17.42 19.28
N VAL A 56 4.27 17.58 18.50
CA VAL A 56 5.63 17.44 19.06
C VAL A 56 6.02 18.82 19.58
N GLU A 57 5.68 19.10 20.84
CA GLU A 57 6.20 20.26 21.54
C GLU A 57 7.69 20.04 21.81
N PHE A 58 8.54 20.74 21.05
CA PHE A 58 9.98 20.76 21.28
C PHE A 58 10.27 21.62 22.51
N HIS A 59 10.79 21.01 23.57
CA HIS A 59 11.34 21.72 24.72
C HIS A 59 12.88 21.75 24.61
N PRO A 60 13.48 22.88 24.21
CA PRO A 60 14.92 23.05 24.33
C PRO A 60 15.28 23.29 25.80
N ASP A 61 16.10 22.41 26.38
CA ASP A 61 16.91 22.74 27.56
C ASP A 61 17.99 23.76 27.20
#